data_AF-A0A6G0UT67-F1
#
_entry.id   AF-A0A6G0UT67-F1
#
_cell.length_a   1.000
_cell.length_b   1.000
_cell.length_c   1.000
_cell.angle_alpha   90.00
_cell.angle_beta   90.00
_cell.angle_gamma   90.00
#
_symmetry.space_group_name_H-M   'P 1'
#
loop_
_entity.id
_entity.type
_entity.pdbx_description
1 polymer ?
#
loop_
_entity_poly.entity_id
_entity_poly.type
_entity_poly.pdbx_seq_one_letter_code
_entity_poly.pdbx_strand_id
1 'polypeptide(L)'
;MKIWSCFPLLFFVGTCYGKYADSVARDKMMPMSGAAYSNNPVPCIKKVFSNAEFMNQRTVDCDIFPGDYCSGFTAVSHDDQAIIVAFRGSDGFLQLLSEVGDSAFGDKIPSPIGGSVTGHSLGGAMASIFSGFIVQTGLVRASSVYLYTLGQPRTGDTTYALYHDALNLAGSYRQWNCTLNVMLMNLMTVLTVTFLTLASTIIFTILPKKGSQGFLQLLSEAGESAFGKKTPSPIGGSVSEYFYGAFDKVWNSGMKNDFLTLKNAYPTYKIWVTGHSLGGSMASICASLIVATKLASASNVFLYTLGQPRTGDTAYAQAHDALSLAASYRVTHQQDLVPHVPPENFEDYYHHMSEVWYNDDMTPGQPYVVCDSDESSSCSDSNLFDLSINEHLHYFDKMVSQYGESGCISSFSKVFKKFNEEDFRKVPHDLPKKMH
;
A
#
# COMPACT_ATOMS: atom_id res chain seq x y z
N MET A 1 -31.91 34.52 46.36
CA MET A 1 -31.26 33.23 46.02
C MET A 1 -31.41 32.98 44.53
N LYS A 2 -30.33 33.15 43.75
CA LYS A 2 -30.22 32.64 42.38
C LYS A 2 -28.89 31.90 42.31
N ILE A 3 -28.98 30.58 42.29
CA ILE A 3 -27.86 29.65 42.20
C ILE A 3 -27.31 29.77 40.77
N TRP A 4 -26.06 30.21 40.62
CA TRP A 4 -25.31 30.07 39.37
C TRP A 4 -24.73 28.66 39.34
N SER A 5 -25.20 27.84 38.41
CA SER A 5 -24.63 26.53 38.10
C SER A 5 -23.33 26.71 37.32
N CYS A 6 -22.20 26.34 37.93
CA CYS A 6 -20.94 26.12 37.22
C CYS A 6 -21.08 24.91 36.29
N PHE A 7 -21.09 25.15 34.98
CA PHE A 7 -20.74 24.13 33.99
C PHE A 7 -19.21 23.96 34.00
N PRO A 8 -18.66 22.74 34.14
CA PRO A 8 -17.24 22.53 33.98
C PRO A 8 -16.88 22.73 32.51
N LEU A 9 -15.94 23.64 32.23
CA LEU A 9 -15.26 23.71 30.94
C LEU A 9 -14.58 22.36 30.69
N LEU A 10 -15.10 21.60 29.73
CA LEU A 10 -14.37 20.53 29.06
C LEU A 10 -13.16 21.18 28.36
N PHE A 11 -11.99 21.09 28.99
CA PHE A 11 -10.73 21.27 28.30
C PHE A 11 -10.61 20.14 27.28
N PHE A 12 -10.87 20.44 26.01
CA PHE A 12 -10.31 19.65 24.91
C PHE A 12 -8.79 19.75 25.04
N VAL A 13 -8.16 18.71 25.57
CA VAL A 13 -6.72 18.49 25.37
C VAL A 13 -6.57 18.11 23.90
N GLY A 14 -6.54 19.10 23.02
CA GLY A 14 -6.11 18.89 21.65
C GLY A 14 -4.62 18.53 21.71
N THR A 15 -4.31 17.27 21.46
CA THR A 15 -2.95 16.78 21.24
C THR A 15 -2.36 17.57 20.06
N CYS A 16 -1.36 18.40 20.36
CA CYS A 16 -0.68 19.22 19.35
C CYS A 16 0.33 18.33 18.60
N TYR A 17 -0.13 17.52 17.65
CA TYR A 17 0.78 16.90 16.69
C TYR A 17 1.45 17.99 15.87
N GLY A 18 2.76 17.86 15.61
CA GLY A 18 3.41 18.71 14.62
C GLY A 18 2.73 18.48 13.27
N LYS A 19 2.12 19.51 12.68
CA LYS A 19 1.37 19.41 11.42
C LYS A 19 2.14 18.57 10.40
N TYR A 20 1.48 17.58 9.81
CA TYR A 20 2.07 16.72 8.79
C TYR A 20 2.77 17.53 7.69
N ALA A 21 3.96 17.09 7.31
CA ALA A 21 4.76 17.70 6.27
C ALA A 21 5.06 16.68 5.17
N ASP A 22 4.40 16.83 4.01
CA ASP A 22 4.59 15.98 2.82
C ASP A 22 6.07 15.85 2.45
N SER A 23 6.84 16.96 2.48
CA SER A 23 8.28 16.92 2.17
C SER A 23 9.10 16.05 3.13
N VAL A 24 8.71 15.92 4.40
CA VAL A 24 9.39 15.00 5.33
C VAL A 24 9.10 13.56 4.96
N ALA A 25 7.84 13.23 4.70
CA ALA A 25 7.45 11.88 4.30
C ALA A 25 8.08 11.48 2.95
N ARG A 26 7.94 12.36 1.95
CA ARG A 26 8.36 12.16 0.56
C ARG A 26 9.87 12.18 0.38
N ASP A 27 10.55 13.19 0.91
CA ASP A 27 11.95 13.46 0.57
C ASP A 27 12.93 12.84 1.57
N LYS A 28 12.45 12.38 2.74
CA LYS A 28 13.31 11.85 3.80
C LYS A 28 12.88 10.45 4.25
N MET A 29 11.64 10.27 4.69
CA MET A 29 11.19 9.01 5.29
C MET A 29 11.03 7.89 4.26
N MET A 30 10.40 8.16 3.11
CA MET A 30 10.25 7.16 2.03
C MET A 30 11.60 6.71 1.46
N PRO A 31 12.55 7.60 1.13
CA PRO A 31 13.88 7.17 0.70
C PRO A 31 14.59 6.29 1.72
N MET A 32 14.46 6.56 3.02
CA MET A 32 15.07 5.74 4.08
C MET A 32 14.39 4.39 4.25
N SER A 33 13.05 4.34 4.13
CA SER A 33 12.31 3.08 4.04
C SER A 33 12.74 2.25 2.83
N GLY A 34 12.90 2.88 1.67
CA GLY A 34 13.43 2.24 0.47
C GLY A 34 14.87 1.76 0.65
N ALA A 35 15.75 2.60 1.22
CA ALA A 35 17.17 2.26 1.43
C ALA A 35 17.36 0.98 2.25
N ALA A 36 16.43 0.66 3.15
CA ALA A 36 16.46 -0.55 3.97
C ALA A 36 16.29 -1.85 3.15
N TYR A 37 15.79 -1.78 1.91
CA TYR A 37 15.78 -2.91 0.95
C TYR A 37 17.15 -3.15 0.31
N SER A 38 18.04 -2.15 0.28
CA SER A 38 19.36 -2.30 -0.32
C SER A 38 20.31 -3.06 0.61
N ASN A 39 21.15 -3.93 0.04
CA ASN A 39 22.32 -4.49 0.73
C ASN A 39 23.42 -3.45 1.02
N ASN A 40 23.30 -2.26 0.44
CA ASN A 40 24.15 -1.11 0.71
C ASN A 40 23.32 0.18 0.67
N PRO A 41 22.83 0.69 1.81
CA PRO A 41 21.99 1.88 1.87
C PRO A 41 22.78 3.20 1.72
N VAL A 42 24.12 3.16 1.84
CA VAL A 42 24.99 4.34 1.86
C VAL A 42 24.79 5.27 0.64
N PRO A 43 24.67 4.78 -0.61
CA PRO A 43 24.44 5.64 -1.77
C PRO A 43 23.12 6.42 -1.66
N CYS A 44 22.04 5.78 -1.19
CA CYS A 44 20.77 6.48 -0.97
C CYS A 44 20.89 7.51 0.16
N ILE A 45 21.48 7.13 1.30
CA ILE A 45 21.66 8.04 2.45
C ILE A 45 22.42 9.30 2.03
N LYS A 46 23.55 9.16 1.34
CA LYS A 46 24.35 10.29 0.84
C LYS A 46 23.68 11.08 -0.27
N LYS A 47 22.71 10.49 -0.97
CA LYS A 47 21.93 11.17 -2.00
C LYS A 47 20.86 12.06 -1.39
N VAL A 48 20.23 11.60 -0.30
CA VAL A 48 19.15 12.29 0.41
C VAL A 48 19.70 13.35 1.36
N PHE A 49 20.79 13.03 2.07
CA PHE A 49 21.38 13.89 3.09
C PHE A 49 22.80 14.29 2.71
N SER A 50 23.07 15.60 2.66
CA SER A 50 24.38 16.17 2.33
C SER A 50 25.43 15.86 3.40
N ASN A 51 25.05 15.94 4.67
CA ASN A 51 25.93 15.71 5.80
C ASN A 51 25.42 14.57 6.67
N ALA A 52 25.56 13.34 6.17
CA ALA A 52 25.13 12.14 6.87
C ALA A 52 26.24 11.12 7.08
N GLU A 53 26.19 10.47 8.25
CA GLU A 53 27.06 9.35 8.63
C GLU A 53 26.22 8.08 8.73
N PHE A 54 26.64 7.04 8.02
CA PHE A 54 26.06 5.71 8.14
C PHE A 54 26.77 4.95 9.25
N MET A 55 26.01 4.37 10.19
CA MET A 55 26.57 3.64 11.31
C MET A 55 26.70 2.16 10.96
N ASN A 56 25.57 1.45 10.82
CA ASN A 56 25.57 0.05 10.42
C ASN A 56 24.19 -0.38 9.90
N GLN A 57 24.19 -1.47 9.13
CA GLN A 57 22.99 -2.21 8.73
C GLN A 57 23.07 -3.62 9.30
N ARG A 58 21.96 -4.11 9.83
CA ARG A 58 21.80 -5.45 10.36
C ARG A 58 20.81 -6.18 9.49
N THR A 59 21.19 -7.36 9.02
CA THR A 59 20.31 -8.26 8.27
C THR A 59 20.29 -9.58 9.00
N VAL A 60 19.11 -10.05 9.36
CA VAL A 60 18.90 -11.24 10.20
C VAL A 60 17.83 -12.13 9.58
N ASP A 61 17.96 -13.43 9.81
CA ASP A 61 16.91 -14.39 9.50
C ASP A 61 15.73 -14.16 10.44
N CYS A 62 14.64 -13.60 9.91
CA CYS A 62 13.51 -13.15 10.72
C CYS A 62 12.27 -14.04 10.62
N ASP A 63 12.23 -14.99 9.69
CA ASP A 63 11.00 -15.72 9.38
C ASP A 63 10.85 -17.06 10.11
N ILE A 64 9.66 -17.65 9.89
CA ILE A 64 9.25 -18.98 10.34
C ILE A 64 9.73 -20.05 9.33
N PHE A 65 9.97 -19.68 8.06
CA PHE A 65 10.49 -20.54 7.00
C PHE A 65 11.93 -20.16 6.61
N PRO A 66 12.78 -21.11 6.21
CA PRO A 66 14.20 -20.83 5.95
C PRO A 66 14.40 -19.99 4.68
N GLY A 67 15.12 -18.88 4.77
CA GLY A 67 15.60 -18.12 3.59
C GLY A 67 15.19 -16.65 3.54
N ASP A 68 14.40 -16.18 4.50
CA ASP A 68 13.84 -14.84 4.51
C ASP A 68 14.49 -13.91 5.54
N TYR A 69 14.90 -12.73 5.07
CA TYR A 69 15.73 -11.81 5.84
C TYR A 69 15.05 -10.48 6.09
N CYS A 70 15.04 -10.05 7.36
CA CYS A 70 14.69 -8.69 7.74
C CYS A 70 15.96 -7.86 7.84
N SER A 71 15.83 -6.56 7.55
CA SER A 71 16.95 -5.64 7.64
C SER A 71 16.56 -4.38 8.41
N GLY A 72 17.54 -3.76 9.04
CA GLY A 72 17.40 -2.43 9.61
C GLY A 72 18.74 -1.72 9.68
N PHE A 73 18.74 -0.40 9.54
CA PHE A 73 19.97 0.38 9.66
C PHE A 73 19.80 1.62 10.53
N THR A 74 20.94 2.09 11.03
CA THR A 74 21.04 3.36 11.75
C THR A 74 21.98 4.31 11.02
N ALA A 75 21.60 5.58 10.97
CA ALA A 75 22.40 6.66 10.39
C ALA A 75 22.13 7.96 11.15
N VAL A 76 22.90 9.00 10.86
CA VAL A 76 22.67 10.35 11.38
C VAL A 76 22.74 11.35 10.24
N SER A 77 21.84 12.33 10.23
CA SER A 77 21.90 13.54 9.41
C SER A 77 22.21 14.73 10.32
N HIS A 78 23.35 15.36 10.13
CA HIS A 78 23.77 16.52 10.93
C HIS A 78 23.03 17.79 10.53
N ASP A 79 22.71 17.94 9.25
CA ASP A 79 21.99 19.11 8.73
C ASP A 79 20.56 19.14 9.28
N ASP A 80 19.94 17.97 9.45
CA ASP A 80 18.60 17.83 10.03
C ASP A 80 18.60 17.68 11.55
N GLN A 81 19.79 17.51 12.15
CA GLN A 81 19.97 17.12 13.54
C GLN A 81 19.10 15.90 13.91
N ALA A 82 19.20 14.83 13.11
CA ALA A 82 18.33 13.66 13.22
C ALA A 82 19.12 12.34 13.18
N ILE A 83 18.83 11.45 14.12
CA ILE A 83 19.22 10.03 14.10
C ILE A 83 18.12 9.28 13.33
N ILE A 84 18.52 8.52 12.33
CA ILE A 84 17.63 7.78 11.43
C ILE A 84 17.67 6.31 11.82
N VAL A 85 16.49 5.72 11.99
CA VAL A 85 16.26 4.31 12.27
C VAL A 85 15.26 3.82 11.23
N ALA A 86 15.71 2.97 10.32
CA ALA A 86 14.88 2.47 9.23
C ALA A 86 14.82 0.94 9.23
N PHE A 87 13.64 0.39 8.96
CA PHE A 87 13.39 -1.05 8.93
C PHE A 87 12.82 -1.51 7.60
N ARG A 88 13.20 -2.73 7.22
CA ARG A 88 12.67 -3.51 6.12
C ARG A 88 12.29 -4.89 6.65
N GLY A 89 11.04 -5.27 6.42
CA GLY A 89 10.54 -6.60 6.76
C GLY A 89 11.07 -7.71 5.85
N SER A 90 10.54 -8.91 6.02
CA SER A 90 10.81 -10.08 5.19
C SER A 90 10.40 -9.85 3.73
N ASP A 91 11.21 -10.37 2.80
CA ASP A 91 10.87 -10.46 1.38
C ASP A 91 9.76 -11.48 1.14
N GLY A 92 9.75 -12.58 1.88
CA GLY A 92 8.70 -13.59 1.87
C GLY A 92 7.32 -13.01 2.15
N PHE A 93 7.19 -12.02 3.05
CA PHE A 93 5.92 -11.33 3.28
C PHE A 93 5.40 -10.63 2.01
N LEU A 94 6.28 -9.94 1.28
CA LEU A 94 5.92 -9.27 0.02
C LEU A 94 5.63 -10.27 -1.10
N GLN A 95 6.38 -11.36 -1.15
CA GLN A 95 6.14 -12.45 -2.10
C GLN A 95 4.80 -13.14 -1.82
N LEU A 96 4.49 -13.44 -0.56
CA LEU A 96 3.20 -14.01 -0.15
C LEU A 96 2.06 -13.08 -0.52
N LEU A 97 2.19 -11.78 -0.26
CA LEU A 97 1.20 -10.81 -0.71
C LEU A 97 1.09 -10.86 -2.24
N SER A 98 2.19 -10.75 -2.98
CA SER A 98 2.18 -10.77 -4.45
C SER A 98 1.56 -12.05 -5.02
N GLU A 99 1.90 -13.23 -4.50
CA GLU A 99 1.36 -14.52 -4.94
C GLU A 99 -0.12 -14.68 -4.61
N VAL A 100 -0.56 -14.21 -3.44
CA VAL A 100 -1.97 -14.21 -3.05
C VAL A 100 -2.76 -13.18 -3.85
N GLY A 101 -2.16 -12.05 -4.20
CA GLY A 101 -2.74 -11.08 -5.13
C GLY A 101 -2.80 -11.60 -6.57
N ASP A 102 -1.75 -12.25 -7.05
CA ASP A 102 -1.70 -12.85 -8.38
C ASP A 102 -2.64 -14.05 -8.51
N SER A 103 -2.93 -14.77 -7.43
CA SER A 103 -3.92 -15.86 -7.42
C SER A 103 -5.36 -15.34 -7.24
N ALA A 104 -5.59 -14.33 -6.41
CA ALA A 104 -6.93 -13.74 -6.25
C ALA A 104 -7.34 -12.79 -7.38
N PHE A 105 -6.37 -12.18 -8.07
CA PHE A 105 -6.58 -11.13 -9.08
C PHE A 105 -5.88 -11.40 -10.43
N GLY A 106 -5.04 -12.43 -10.52
CA GLY A 106 -4.34 -12.84 -11.75
C GLY A 106 -4.77 -14.20 -12.32
N ASP A 107 -5.69 -14.92 -11.66
CA ASP A 107 -6.22 -16.17 -12.19
C ASP A 107 -6.96 -15.92 -13.52
N LYS A 108 -6.38 -16.50 -14.58
CA LYS A 108 -6.94 -16.54 -15.93
C LYS A 108 -8.16 -17.47 -15.93
N ILE A 109 -9.35 -16.91 -15.75
CA ILE A 109 -10.59 -17.70 -15.86
C ILE A 109 -10.84 -18.00 -17.34
N PRO A 110 -10.95 -19.28 -17.76
CA PRO A 110 -11.32 -19.62 -19.14
C PRO A 110 -12.67 -19.00 -19.48
N SER A 111 -12.72 -18.19 -20.53
CA SER A 111 -13.95 -17.56 -20.95
C SER A 111 -14.82 -18.56 -21.72
N PRO A 112 -16.14 -18.65 -21.46
CA PRO A 112 -17.06 -19.46 -22.27
C PRO A 112 -17.07 -19.07 -23.75
N ILE A 113 -16.59 -17.88 -24.07
CA ILE A 113 -16.56 -17.31 -25.42
C ILE A 113 -15.18 -17.39 -26.10
N GLY A 114 -14.18 -17.98 -25.43
CA GLY A 114 -12.81 -18.15 -25.93
C GLY A 114 -11.79 -17.21 -25.28
N GLY A 115 -10.55 -17.68 -25.15
CA GLY A 115 -9.48 -16.99 -24.40
C GLY A 115 -9.66 -17.06 -22.88
N SER A 116 -8.78 -16.39 -22.14
CA SER A 116 -8.86 -16.29 -20.69
C SER A 116 -9.09 -14.84 -20.25
N VAL A 117 -9.83 -14.67 -19.14
CA VAL A 117 -10.10 -13.37 -18.53
C VAL A 117 -9.29 -13.21 -17.25
N THR A 118 -8.53 -12.12 -17.16
CA THR A 118 -7.89 -11.60 -15.93
C THR A 118 -8.53 -10.25 -15.61
N GLY A 119 -8.71 -9.88 -14.35
CA GLY A 119 -9.43 -8.65 -14.03
C GLY A 119 -9.03 -7.95 -12.72
N HIS A 120 -8.60 -6.70 -12.87
CA HIS A 120 -8.95 -5.62 -11.94
C HIS A 120 -10.36 -5.08 -12.28
N SER A 121 -11.11 -4.64 -11.28
CA SER A 121 -12.45 -4.03 -11.37
C SER A 121 -13.55 -4.88 -12.04
N LEU A 122 -14.34 -5.55 -11.22
CA LEU A 122 -15.31 -6.59 -11.59
C LEU A 122 -16.44 -6.12 -12.54
N GLY A 123 -16.81 -4.83 -12.52
CA GLY A 123 -18.00 -4.33 -13.23
C GLY A 123 -17.87 -4.29 -14.75
N GLY A 124 -16.78 -3.72 -15.26
CA GLY A 124 -16.55 -3.56 -16.70
C GLY A 124 -16.19 -4.88 -17.41
N ALA A 125 -15.49 -5.77 -16.71
CA ALA A 125 -15.14 -7.10 -17.21
C ALA A 125 -16.37 -8.03 -17.31
N MET A 126 -17.24 -8.02 -16.28
CA MET A 126 -18.47 -8.82 -16.30
C MET A 126 -19.45 -8.37 -17.38
N ALA A 127 -19.58 -7.06 -17.61
CA ALA A 127 -20.42 -6.54 -18.70
C ALA A 127 -19.95 -7.05 -20.07
N SER A 128 -18.63 -7.06 -20.32
CA SER A 128 -18.01 -7.56 -21.56
C SER A 128 -18.18 -9.08 -21.75
N ILE A 129 -18.00 -9.86 -20.68
CA ILE A 129 -18.18 -11.32 -20.73
C ILE A 129 -19.66 -11.65 -20.96
N PHE A 130 -20.56 -10.98 -20.26
CA PHE A 130 -22.00 -11.24 -20.35
C PHE A 130 -22.55 -10.87 -21.74
N SER A 131 -22.13 -9.74 -22.32
CA SER A 131 -22.51 -9.37 -23.69
C SER A 131 -22.06 -10.41 -24.71
N GLY A 132 -20.87 -10.97 -24.55
CA GLY A 132 -20.42 -12.05 -25.43
C GLY A 132 -21.20 -13.35 -25.24
N PHE A 133 -21.46 -13.74 -24.00
CA PHE A 133 -22.20 -14.96 -23.69
C PHE A 133 -23.61 -14.95 -24.29
N ILE A 134 -24.37 -13.86 -24.11
CA ILE A 134 -25.76 -13.79 -24.60
C ILE A 134 -25.85 -13.75 -26.13
N VAL A 135 -24.83 -13.22 -26.80
CA VAL A 135 -24.76 -13.21 -28.27
C VAL A 135 -24.35 -14.57 -28.80
N GLN A 136 -23.33 -15.20 -28.22
CA GLN A 136 -22.81 -16.49 -28.68
C GLN A 136 -23.76 -17.67 -28.42
N THR A 137 -24.52 -17.61 -27.32
CA THR A 137 -25.58 -18.59 -27.04
C THR A 137 -26.85 -18.37 -27.87
N GLY A 138 -26.91 -17.30 -28.68
CA GLY A 138 -28.06 -16.97 -29.50
C GLY A 138 -29.26 -16.43 -28.72
N LEU A 139 -29.10 -16.14 -27.42
CA LEU A 139 -30.14 -15.56 -26.56
C LEU A 139 -30.56 -14.16 -27.04
N VAL A 140 -29.61 -13.37 -27.58
CA VAL A 140 -29.87 -12.04 -28.15
C VAL A 140 -29.03 -11.86 -29.40
N ARG A 141 -29.58 -11.22 -30.45
CA ARG A 141 -28.80 -10.90 -31.67
C ARG A 141 -27.77 -9.80 -31.36
N ALA A 142 -26.57 -9.93 -31.90
CA ALA A 142 -25.49 -8.95 -31.75
C ALA A 142 -25.93 -7.51 -32.11
N SER A 143 -26.76 -7.37 -33.15
CA SER A 143 -27.34 -6.10 -33.61
C SER A 143 -28.30 -5.43 -32.62
N SER A 144 -28.61 -6.08 -31.51
CA SER A 144 -29.49 -5.58 -30.45
C SER A 144 -28.75 -5.27 -29.15
N VAL A 145 -27.42 -5.50 -29.09
CA VAL A 145 -26.61 -5.36 -27.88
C VAL A 145 -25.69 -4.15 -28.02
N TYR A 146 -25.78 -3.21 -27.07
CA TYR A 146 -24.87 -2.07 -26.95
C TYR A 146 -24.09 -2.19 -25.64
N LEU A 147 -22.76 -2.13 -25.71
CA LEU A 147 -21.88 -2.20 -24.55
C LEU A 147 -21.29 -0.82 -24.25
N TYR A 148 -21.59 -0.30 -23.07
CA TYR A 148 -21.04 0.95 -22.55
C TYR A 148 -20.26 0.65 -21.27
N THR A 149 -18.97 0.97 -21.25
CA THR A 149 -18.12 0.78 -20.07
C THR A 149 -17.38 2.07 -19.76
N LEU A 150 -17.33 2.44 -18.48
CA LEU A 150 -16.59 3.60 -17.98
C LEU A 150 -15.29 3.11 -17.35
N GLY A 151 -14.15 3.68 -17.76
CA GLY A 151 -12.84 3.40 -17.13
C GLY A 151 -12.36 1.94 -17.23
N GLN A 152 -12.58 1.25 -18.35
CA GLN A 152 -12.31 -0.18 -18.47
C GLN A 152 -10.79 -0.52 -18.36
N PRO A 153 -10.34 -1.29 -17.35
CA PRO A 153 -9.01 -1.90 -17.38
C PRO A 153 -8.95 -3.04 -18.41
N ARG A 154 -7.74 -3.54 -18.70
CA ARG A 154 -7.54 -4.62 -19.68
C ARG A 154 -8.36 -5.86 -19.29
N THR A 155 -9.35 -6.22 -20.09
CA THR A 155 -10.21 -7.39 -19.89
C THR A 155 -9.77 -8.52 -20.83
N GLY A 156 -9.26 -9.59 -20.25
CA GLY A 156 -8.84 -10.80 -20.95
C GLY A 156 -7.58 -10.71 -21.81
N ASP A 157 -7.17 -11.88 -22.30
CA ASP A 157 -6.01 -12.03 -23.17
C ASP A 157 -6.32 -11.66 -24.63
N THR A 158 -5.29 -11.65 -25.48
CA THR A 158 -5.43 -11.31 -26.90
C THR A 158 -6.43 -12.23 -27.62
N THR A 159 -6.58 -13.48 -27.19
CA THR A 159 -7.52 -14.43 -27.76
C THR A 159 -8.95 -14.02 -27.43
N TYR A 160 -9.22 -13.68 -26.16
CA TYR A 160 -10.52 -13.17 -25.71
C TYR A 160 -10.89 -11.87 -26.44
N ALA A 161 -9.94 -10.93 -26.59
CA ALA A 161 -10.17 -9.69 -27.31
C ALA A 161 -10.59 -9.94 -28.78
N LEU A 162 -9.90 -10.85 -29.47
CA LEU A 162 -10.22 -11.23 -30.85
C LEU A 162 -11.60 -11.89 -30.96
N TYR A 163 -11.98 -12.77 -30.01
CA TYR A 163 -13.31 -13.38 -29.99
C TYR A 163 -14.41 -12.35 -29.70
N HIS A 164 -14.17 -11.45 -28.76
CA HIS A 164 -15.13 -10.42 -28.40
C HIS A 164 -15.34 -9.40 -29.53
N ASP A 165 -14.26 -8.98 -30.21
CA ASP A 165 -14.36 -8.08 -31.36
C ASP A 165 -15.09 -8.73 -32.54
N ALA A 166 -14.98 -10.06 -32.70
CA ALA A 166 -15.68 -10.82 -33.73
C ALA A 166 -17.21 -10.90 -33.53
N LEU A 167 -17.73 -10.52 -32.35
CA LEU A 167 -19.17 -10.52 -32.06
C LEU A 167 -19.95 -9.45 -32.83
N ASN A 168 -19.29 -8.41 -33.34
CA ASN A 168 -19.91 -7.30 -34.10
C ASN A 168 -21.17 -6.73 -33.41
N LEU A 169 -21.03 -6.32 -32.15
CA LEU A 169 -22.12 -5.71 -31.37
C LEU A 169 -22.63 -4.43 -32.06
N ALA A 170 -23.90 -4.08 -31.81
CA ALA A 170 -24.57 -2.91 -32.41
C ALA A 170 -23.86 -1.57 -32.11
N GLY A 171 -23.10 -1.51 -31.02
CA GLY A 171 -22.17 -0.44 -30.71
C GLY A 171 -21.35 -0.74 -29.45
N SER A 172 -20.08 -0.34 -29.46
CA SER A 172 -19.17 -0.44 -28.31
C SER A 172 -18.52 0.92 -28.10
N TYR A 173 -18.80 1.55 -26.96
CA TYR A 173 -18.34 2.91 -26.66
C TYR A 173 -17.48 2.91 -25.40
N ARG A 174 -16.23 3.35 -25.55
CA ARG A 174 -15.29 3.59 -24.44
C ARG A 174 -15.16 5.09 -24.23
N GLN A 175 -15.50 5.58 -23.04
CA GLN A 175 -15.42 7.01 -22.75
C GLN A 175 -14.56 7.24 -21.50
N TRP A 176 -13.58 8.14 -21.63
CA TRP A 176 -12.60 8.48 -20.58
C TRP A 176 -12.93 9.78 -19.83
N ASN A 177 -13.98 10.52 -20.22
CA ASN A 177 -14.38 11.76 -19.55
C ASN A 177 -15.89 11.84 -19.35
N CYS A 178 -16.29 12.14 -18.12
CA CYS A 178 -17.66 12.45 -17.72
C CYS A 178 -18.05 13.84 -18.21
N THR A 179 -18.58 13.95 -19.43
CA THR A 179 -19.38 15.12 -19.86
C THR A 179 -20.13 14.76 -21.15
N LEU A 180 -21.43 14.40 -21.06
CA LEU A 180 -22.58 15.13 -21.62
C LEU A 180 -23.88 14.28 -21.77
N ASN A 181 -25.01 14.95 -21.46
CA ASN A 181 -26.40 14.84 -21.95
C ASN A 181 -27.34 13.68 -21.52
N VAL A 182 -28.11 14.01 -20.48
CA VAL A 182 -29.22 13.29 -19.80
C VAL A 182 -30.48 13.08 -20.66
N MET A 183 -30.51 13.49 -21.93
CA MET A 183 -31.78 13.56 -22.68
C MET A 183 -32.23 12.28 -23.40
N LEU A 184 -31.38 11.24 -23.49
CA LEU A 184 -31.70 9.96 -24.15
C LEU A 184 -32.11 8.83 -23.17
N MET A 185 -32.11 9.07 -21.86
CA MET A 185 -32.26 8.04 -20.81
C MET A 185 -33.71 7.64 -20.47
N ASN A 186 -34.74 8.33 -20.98
CA ASN A 186 -36.10 8.18 -20.43
C ASN A 186 -36.97 7.07 -21.06
N LEU A 187 -36.58 6.46 -22.19
CA LEU A 187 -37.34 5.33 -22.77
C LEU A 187 -36.64 3.98 -22.66
N MET A 188 -35.33 3.95 -22.37
CA MET A 188 -34.54 2.72 -22.23
C MET A 188 -34.49 2.20 -20.78
N THR A 189 -34.94 3.00 -19.82
CA THR A 189 -34.82 2.75 -18.36
C THR A 189 -35.71 1.61 -17.86
N VAL A 190 -36.87 1.36 -18.47
CA VAL A 190 -37.79 0.32 -17.97
C VAL A 190 -37.33 -1.10 -18.37
N LEU A 191 -36.78 -1.28 -19.58
CA LEU A 191 -36.27 -2.58 -20.04
C LEU A 191 -34.89 -2.91 -19.46
N THR A 192 -34.01 -1.92 -19.29
CA THR A 192 -32.69 -2.12 -18.65
C THR A 192 -32.80 -2.40 -17.16
N VAL A 193 -33.71 -1.74 -16.42
CA VAL A 193 -33.91 -2.00 -14.98
C VAL A 193 -34.52 -3.39 -14.74
N THR A 194 -35.39 -3.89 -15.62
CA THR A 194 -35.98 -5.23 -15.47
C THR A 194 -34.97 -6.36 -15.79
N PHE A 195 -34.08 -6.15 -16.77
CA PHE A 195 -33.00 -7.10 -17.07
C PHE A 195 -31.84 -7.04 -16.07
N LEU A 196 -31.46 -5.87 -15.56
CA LEU A 196 -30.46 -5.73 -14.50
C LEU A 196 -30.94 -6.33 -13.17
N THR A 197 -32.24 -6.24 -12.85
CA THR A 197 -32.80 -6.84 -11.65
C THR A 197 -32.97 -8.35 -11.75
N LEU A 198 -33.35 -8.91 -12.91
CA LEU A 198 -33.37 -10.36 -13.13
C LEU A 198 -31.97 -10.96 -13.24
N ALA A 199 -31.04 -10.28 -13.92
CA ALA A 199 -29.64 -10.67 -13.97
C ALA A 199 -29.01 -10.57 -12.58
N SER A 200 -29.23 -9.49 -11.82
CA SER A 200 -28.74 -9.40 -10.45
C SER A 200 -29.35 -10.48 -9.56
N THR A 201 -30.64 -10.78 -9.67
CA THR A 201 -31.29 -11.79 -8.80
C THR A 201 -30.82 -13.21 -9.11
N ILE A 202 -30.62 -13.55 -10.39
CA ILE A 202 -30.10 -14.86 -10.83
C ILE A 202 -28.59 -14.97 -10.56
N ILE A 203 -27.83 -13.88 -10.71
CA ILE A 203 -26.40 -13.82 -10.36
C ILE A 203 -26.19 -13.91 -8.83
N PHE A 204 -27.06 -13.30 -8.03
CA PHE A 204 -27.03 -13.41 -6.55
C PHE A 204 -27.38 -14.82 -6.04
N THR A 205 -28.07 -15.66 -6.84
CA THR A 205 -28.36 -17.06 -6.49
C THR A 205 -27.35 -18.06 -7.05
N ILE A 206 -26.63 -17.75 -8.13
CA ILE A 206 -25.75 -18.70 -8.84
C ILE A 206 -24.25 -18.44 -8.57
N LEU A 207 -23.81 -17.21 -8.31
CA LEU A 207 -22.42 -16.96 -7.95
C LEU A 207 -22.24 -17.02 -6.43
N PRO A 208 -21.31 -17.84 -5.89
CA PRO A 208 -20.93 -17.69 -4.51
C PRO A 208 -20.42 -16.26 -4.31
N LYS A 209 -20.81 -15.63 -3.20
CA LYS A 209 -20.37 -14.30 -2.71
C LYS A 209 -18.84 -14.23 -2.43
N LYS A 210 -18.00 -14.82 -3.27
CA LYS A 210 -16.62 -15.26 -2.96
C LYS A 210 -15.51 -14.52 -3.71
N GLY A 211 -15.78 -13.40 -4.38
CA GLY A 211 -14.70 -12.59 -4.99
C GLY A 211 -13.85 -11.86 -3.95
N SER A 212 -14.47 -10.95 -3.18
CA SER A 212 -13.77 -10.20 -2.11
C SER A 212 -13.64 -11.00 -0.81
N GLN A 213 -14.65 -11.81 -0.47
CA GLN A 213 -14.64 -12.62 0.76
C GLN A 213 -13.70 -13.82 0.66
N GLY A 214 -13.44 -14.38 -0.53
CA GLY A 214 -12.52 -15.51 -0.71
C GLY A 214 -11.06 -15.12 -0.53
N PHE A 215 -10.67 -13.94 -1.01
CA PHE A 215 -9.33 -13.38 -0.81
C PHE A 215 -9.07 -12.93 0.63
N LEU A 216 -10.02 -12.22 1.25
CA LEU A 216 -9.94 -11.92 2.69
C LEU A 216 -9.95 -13.19 3.52
N GLN A 217 -10.66 -14.24 3.11
CA GLN A 217 -10.62 -15.53 3.78
C GLN A 217 -9.28 -16.25 3.58
N LEU A 218 -8.65 -16.22 2.41
CA LEU A 218 -7.32 -16.80 2.20
C LEU A 218 -6.21 -16.02 2.93
N LEU A 219 -6.30 -14.69 2.96
CA LEU A 219 -5.45 -13.83 3.80
C LEU A 219 -5.78 -14.00 5.29
N SER A 220 -7.02 -14.31 5.65
CA SER A 220 -7.42 -14.65 7.02
C SER A 220 -6.88 -16.01 7.42
N GLU A 221 -6.87 -17.01 6.53
CA GLU A 221 -6.36 -18.37 6.83
C GLU A 221 -4.82 -18.39 6.87
N ALA A 222 -4.15 -17.71 5.93
CA ALA A 222 -2.69 -17.50 5.97
C ALA A 222 -2.28 -16.53 7.09
N GLY A 223 -3.10 -15.50 7.32
CA GLY A 223 -2.94 -14.51 8.37
C GLY A 223 -3.31 -15.03 9.76
N GLU A 224 -4.16 -16.04 9.92
CA GLU A 224 -4.43 -16.69 11.21
C GLU A 224 -3.17 -17.36 11.75
N SER A 225 -2.36 -17.96 10.86
CA SER A 225 -1.10 -18.58 11.23
C SER A 225 -0.01 -17.55 11.59
N ALA A 226 0.02 -16.39 10.93
CA ALA A 226 1.03 -15.35 11.16
C ALA A 226 0.63 -14.29 12.22
N PHE A 227 -0.66 -13.99 12.32
CA PHE A 227 -1.23 -12.89 13.11
C PHE A 227 -2.12 -13.35 14.26
N GLY A 228 -2.53 -14.62 14.31
CA GLY A 228 -3.32 -15.15 15.42
C GLY A 228 -2.56 -15.17 16.75
N LYS A 229 -1.23 -15.21 16.72
CA LYS A 229 -0.40 -15.15 17.91
C LYS A 229 0.06 -13.72 18.19
N LYS A 230 -0.26 -13.22 19.39
CA LYS A 230 0.14 -11.90 19.89
C LYS A 230 1.08 -12.04 21.08
N THR A 231 1.98 -11.07 21.23
CA THR A 231 2.87 -10.95 22.39
C THR A 231 2.58 -9.64 23.13
N PRO A 232 2.60 -9.63 24.48
CA PRO A 232 2.40 -8.42 25.26
C PRO A 232 3.41 -7.32 24.89
N SER A 233 2.91 -6.09 24.73
CA SER A 233 3.74 -4.92 24.45
C SER A 233 4.14 -4.19 25.73
N PRO A 234 5.39 -3.69 25.86
CA PRO A 234 5.83 -2.92 27.03
C PRO A 234 5.05 -1.64 27.30
N ILE A 235 4.32 -1.11 26.30
CA ILE A 235 3.49 0.10 26.45
C ILE A 235 2.05 -0.21 26.89
N GLY A 236 1.64 -1.47 26.88
CA GLY A 236 0.25 -1.89 27.05
C GLY A 236 -0.29 -2.56 25.79
N GLY A 237 -1.32 -3.40 25.98
CA GLY A 237 -1.85 -4.24 24.91
C GLY A 237 -0.87 -5.28 24.40
N SER A 238 -1.13 -5.77 23.20
CA SER A 238 -0.38 -6.83 22.54
C SER A 238 -0.14 -6.50 21.08
N VAL A 239 1.03 -6.86 20.56
CA VAL A 239 1.36 -6.74 19.14
C VAL A 239 1.46 -8.13 18.51
N SER A 240 1.35 -8.21 17.18
CA SER A 240 1.61 -9.46 16.48
C SER A 240 2.98 -10.03 16.87
N GLU A 241 3.04 -11.31 17.25
CA GLU A 241 4.31 -11.97 17.55
C GLU A 241 5.22 -12.04 16.33
N TYR A 242 4.66 -12.12 15.13
CA TYR A 242 5.39 -12.06 13.87
C TYR A 242 6.14 -10.72 13.73
N PHE A 243 5.42 -9.60 13.90
CA PHE A 243 6.01 -8.26 13.80
C PHE A 243 7.04 -8.00 14.90
N TYR A 244 6.70 -8.37 16.14
CA TYR A 244 7.60 -8.19 17.28
C TYR A 244 8.86 -9.05 17.17
N GLY A 245 8.73 -10.32 16.76
CA GLY A 245 9.86 -11.23 16.59
C GLY A 245 10.83 -10.74 15.51
N ALA A 246 10.32 -10.25 14.37
CA ALA A 246 11.15 -9.64 13.33
C ALA A 246 11.89 -8.39 13.84
N PHE A 247 11.17 -7.49 14.51
CA PHE A 247 11.76 -6.31 15.14
C PHE A 247 12.83 -6.69 16.17
N ASP A 248 12.52 -7.60 17.10
CA ASP A 248 13.39 -7.97 18.21
C ASP A 248 14.70 -8.58 17.72
N LYS A 249 14.65 -9.45 16.71
CA LYS A 249 15.84 -10.04 16.08
C LYS A 249 16.75 -8.96 15.48
N VAL A 250 16.21 -8.02 14.70
CA VAL A 250 17.00 -6.93 14.08
C VAL A 250 17.52 -5.95 15.13
N TRP A 251 16.68 -5.58 16.10
CA TRP A 251 17.02 -4.64 17.15
C TRP A 251 18.14 -5.16 18.04
N ASN A 252 18.04 -6.42 18.46
CA ASN A 252 18.99 -7.06 19.37
C ASN A 252 20.23 -7.62 18.67
N SER A 253 20.29 -7.68 17.33
CA SER A 253 21.50 -8.06 16.59
C SER A 253 22.58 -6.96 16.54
N GLY A 254 22.52 -5.98 17.45
CA GLY A 254 23.46 -4.88 17.57
C GLY A 254 22.91 -3.50 17.16
N MET A 255 21.76 -3.44 16.48
CA MET A 255 21.16 -2.17 16.05
C MET A 255 20.81 -1.26 17.24
N LYS A 256 20.35 -1.84 18.36
CA LYS A 256 20.15 -1.11 19.63
C LYS A 256 21.42 -0.42 20.12
N ASN A 257 22.57 -1.09 20.02
CA ASN A 257 23.85 -0.52 20.47
C ASN A 257 24.30 0.61 19.54
N ASP A 258 24.08 0.46 18.23
CA ASP A 258 24.34 1.50 17.24
C ASP A 258 23.47 2.75 17.53
N PHE A 259 22.18 2.56 17.78
CA PHE A 259 21.26 3.62 18.19
C PHE A 259 21.71 4.31 19.50
N LEU A 260 22.06 3.56 20.54
CA LEU A 260 22.53 4.12 21.81
C LEU A 260 23.83 4.91 21.65
N THR A 261 24.73 4.44 20.78
CA THR A 261 25.99 5.13 20.46
C THR A 261 25.69 6.51 19.85
N LEU A 262 24.83 6.55 18.83
CA LEU A 262 24.40 7.81 18.20
C LEU A 262 23.64 8.71 19.18
N LYS A 263 22.75 8.15 20.00
CA LYS A 263 21.97 8.91 20.98
C LYS A 263 22.83 9.54 22.08
N ASN A 264 23.91 8.88 22.47
CA ASN A 264 24.88 9.40 23.42
C ASN A 264 25.78 10.48 22.81
N ALA A 265 26.18 10.31 21.54
CA ALA A 265 26.97 11.30 20.80
C ALA A 265 26.14 12.56 20.49
N TYR A 266 24.87 12.39 20.16
CA TYR A 266 23.97 13.47 19.71
C TYR A 266 22.69 13.52 20.56
N PRO A 267 22.79 13.90 21.85
CA PRO A 267 21.67 13.78 22.78
C PRO A 267 20.46 14.67 22.45
N THR A 268 20.68 15.76 21.71
CA THR A 268 19.65 16.73 21.30
C THR A 268 19.04 16.43 19.94
N TYR A 269 19.57 15.47 19.19
CA TYR A 269 19.07 15.16 17.86
C TYR A 269 17.68 14.51 17.94
N LYS A 270 16.86 14.81 16.95
CA LYS A 270 15.58 14.14 16.71
C LYS A 270 15.83 12.68 16.37
N ILE A 271 14.84 11.84 16.60
CA ILE A 271 14.88 10.42 16.24
C ILE A 271 13.80 10.19 15.20
N TRP A 272 14.22 9.86 13.99
CA TRP A 272 13.35 9.54 12.87
C TRP A 272 13.29 8.03 12.73
N VAL A 273 12.07 7.48 12.88
CA VAL A 273 11.81 6.06 12.76
C VAL A 273 10.89 5.84 11.57
N THR A 274 11.28 4.94 10.66
CA THR A 274 10.51 4.69 9.44
C THR A 274 10.63 3.26 8.96
N GLY A 275 9.68 2.86 8.11
CA GLY A 275 9.66 1.58 7.46
C GLY A 275 8.46 1.45 6.55
N HIS A 276 8.59 0.57 5.56
CA HIS A 276 7.54 0.23 4.61
C HIS A 276 7.00 -1.17 4.87
N SER A 277 5.70 -1.39 4.66
CA SER A 277 5.06 -2.70 4.80
C SER A 277 5.25 -3.27 6.22
N LEU A 278 5.67 -4.52 6.35
CA LEU A 278 6.12 -5.12 7.62
C LEU A 278 7.16 -4.26 8.37
N GLY A 279 8.05 -3.56 7.65
CA GLY A 279 8.99 -2.60 8.26
C GLY A 279 8.29 -1.42 8.95
N GLY A 280 7.09 -1.04 8.50
CA GLY A 280 6.24 -0.04 9.16
C GLY A 280 5.78 -0.50 10.54
N SER A 281 5.34 -1.75 10.68
CA SER A 281 5.02 -2.34 11.99
C SER A 281 6.24 -2.39 12.91
N MET A 282 7.40 -2.79 12.39
CA MET A 282 8.66 -2.78 13.15
C MET A 282 9.05 -1.37 13.60
N ALA A 283 8.84 -0.37 12.75
CA ALA A 283 9.08 1.04 13.07
C ALA A 283 8.15 1.55 14.18
N SER A 284 6.85 1.21 14.13
CA SER A 284 5.87 1.58 15.17
C SER A 284 6.21 0.95 16.53
N ILE A 285 6.59 -0.34 16.53
CA ILE A 285 7.08 -1.04 17.73
C ILE A 285 8.35 -0.38 18.26
N CYS A 286 9.32 -0.07 17.40
CA CYS A 286 10.57 0.59 17.78
C CYS A 286 10.32 1.95 18.43
N ALA A 287 9.53 2.83 17.79
CA ALA A 287 9.20 4.16 18.30
C ALA A 287 8.51 4.09 19.67
N SER A 288 7.60 3.13 19.85
CA SER A 288 6.94 2.87 21.12
C SER A 288 7.94 2.44 22.21
N LEU A 289 8.81 1.48 21.86
CA LEU A 289 9.75 0.87 22.79
C LEU A 289 10.82 1.84 23.26
N ILE A 290 11.38 2.68 22.38
CA ILE A 290 12.43 3.64 22.79
C ILE A 290 11.90 4.68 23.79
N VAL A 291 10.61 5.03 23.73
CA VAL A 291 9.96 5.92 24.69
C VAL A 291 9.63 5.18 25.98
N ALA A 292 9.00 4.00 25.92
CA ALA A 292 8.67 3.20 27.08
C ALA A 292 9.89 2.83 27.93
N THR A 293 11.00 2.50 27.27
CA THR A 293 12.26 2.13 27.92
C THR A 293 13.12 3.35 28.30
N LYS A 294 12.59 4.57 28.13
CA LYS A 294 13.24 5.85 28.48
C LYS A 294 14.58 6.08 27.77
N LEU A 295 14.77 5.49 26.59
CA LEU A 295 15.93 5.76 25.74
C LEU A 295 15.81 7.11 25.03
N ALA A 296 14.58 7.57 24.82
CA ALA A 296 14.28 8.88 24.26
C ALA A 296 13.01 9.48 24.88
N SER A 297 12.92 10.81 24.86
CA SER A 297 11.66 11.52 25.16
C SER A 297 10.73 11.46 23.95
N ALA A 298 9.43 11.27 24.19
CA ALA A 298 8.42 11.25 23.14
C ALA A 298 8.46 12.49 22.23
N SER A 299 8.75 13.66 22.80
CA SER A 299 8.86 14.94 22.08
C SER A 299 10.05 15.03 21.10
N ASN A 300 10.94 14.03 21.10
CA ASN A 300 12.06 13.94 20.16
C ASN A 300 11.89 12.81 19.13
N VAL A 301 10.81 12.02 19.19
CA VAL A 301 10.59 10.86 18.32
C VAL A 301 9.56 11.20 17.23
N PHE A 302 9.94 10.98 15.98
CA PHE A 302 9.13 11.19 14.78
C PHE A 302 9.00 9.86 14.05
N LEU A 303 7.79 9.33 14.00
CA LEU A 303 7.44 8.08 13.33
C LEU A 303 6.67 8.38 12.03
N TYR A 304 7.18 7.86 10.93
CA TYR A 304 6.50 7.88 9.63
C TYR A 304 6.59 6.50 9.00
N THR A 305 5.45 5.86 8.81
CA THR A 305 5.37 4.53 8.19
C THR A 305 4.66 4.60 6.86
N LEU A 306 4.95 3.64 5.98
CA LEU A 306 4.38 3.55 4.63
C LEU A 306 3.71 2.19 4.48
N GLY A 307 2.40 2.17 4.25
CA GLY A 307 1.67 0.92 4.06
C GLY A 307 1.75 -0.01 5.27
N GLN A 308 1.73 0.58 6.48
CA GLN A 308 1.83 -0.18 7.73
C GLN A 308 0.57 -1.03 7.94
N PRO A 309 0.70 -2.35 8.15
CA PRO A 309 -0.43 -3.21 8.54
C PRO A 309 -0.85 -2.96 10.00
N ARG A 310 -2.05 -3.38 10.39
CA ARG A 310 -2.51 -3.27 11.78
C ARG A 310 -1.55 -4.03 12.70
N THR A 311 -0.81 -3.31 13.53
CA THR A 311 0.37 -3.85 14.22
C THR A 311 0.03 -4.60 15.52
N GLY A 312 -1.02 -4.18 16.22
CA GLY A 312 -1.39 -4.72 17.52
C GLY A 312 -2.87 -4.57 17.82
N ASP A 313 -3.23 -4.92 19.05
CA ASP A 313 -4.60 -4.80 19.54
C ASP A 313 -5.02 -3.35 19.83
N THR A 314 -6.31 -3.13 20.07
CA THR A 314 -6.86 -1.81 20.42
C THR A 314 -6.15 -1.19 21.62
N ALA A 315 -5.77 -2.01 22.61
CA ALA A 315 -5.03 -1.54 23.78
C ALA A 315 -3.61 -1.06 23.42
N TYR A 316 -2.94 -1.71 22.48
CA TYR A 316 -1.65 -1.26 21.95
C TYR A 316 -1.78 0.04 21.16
N ALA A 317 -2.80 0.15 20.28
CA ALA A 317 -3.05 1.37 19.51
C ALA A 317 -3.25 2.58 20.44
N GLN A 318 -4.15 2.46 21.42
CA GLN A 318 -4.39 3.50 22.42
C GLN A 318 -3.16 3.81 23.26
N ALA A 319 -2.38 2.80 23.63
CA ALA A 319 -1.14 3.00 24.37
C ALA A 319 -0.07 3.73 23.53
N HIS A 320 0.03 3.42 22.24
CA HIS A 320 0.93 4.09 21.30
C HIS A 320 0.58 5.58 21.20
N ASP A 321 -0.70 5.87 21.04
CA ASP A 321 -1.22 7.23 20.93
C ASP A 321 -1.02 8.03 22.21
N ALA A 322 -1.21 7.39 23.37
CA ALA A 322 -0.96 7.98 24.67
C ALA A 322 0.51 8.37 24.90
N LEU A 323 1.47 7.80 24.16
CA LEU A 323 2.88 8.24 24.23
C LEU A 323 3.07 9.69 23.78
N SER A 324 2.17 10.22 22.94
CA SER A 324 2.25 11.59 22.41
C SER A 324 3.61 11.88 21.76
N LEU A 325 3.99 11.05 20.78
CA LEU A 325 5.20 11.26 19.98
C LEU A 325 5.18 12.64 19.29
N ALA A 326 6.35 13.20 18.99
CA ALA A 326 6.45 14.49 18.29
C ALA A 326 5.72 14.50 16.94
N ALA A 327 5.78 13.35 16.24
CA ALA A 327 4.96 13.02 15.09
C ALA A 327 4.75 11.51 15.03
N SER A 328 3.54 11.06 14.72
CA SER A 328 3.23 9.66 14.41
C SER A 328 2.22 9.62 13.26
N TYR A 329 2.71 9.28 12.07
CA TYR A 329 1.91 9.27 10.85
C TYR A 329 2.04 7.95 10.09
N ARG A 330 0.90 7.34 9.79
CA ARG A 330 0.78 6.22 8.86
C ARG A 330 0.41 6.76 7.49
N VAL A 331 1.32 6.68 6.53
CA VAL A 331 1.06 7.13 5.17
C VAL A 331 0.50 5.96 4.34
N THR A 332 -0.69 6.17 3.77
CA THR A 332 -1.42 5.18 2.98
C THR A 332 -1.65 5.71 1.56
N HIS A 333 -1.65 4.81 0.58
CA HIS A 333 -1.72 5.17 -0.83
C HIS A 333 -2.90 4.45 -1.50
N GLN A 334 -3.84 5.24 -2.02
CA GLN A 334 -5.02 4.79 -2.76
C GLN A 334 -5.70 3.59 -2.10
N GLN A 335 -5.68 2.43 -2.74
CA GLN A 335 -6.29 1.18 -2.28
C GLN A 335 -5.23 0.18 -1.83
N ASP A 336 -4.12 0.64 -1.25
CA ASP A 336 -3.14 -0.25 -0.65
C ASP A 336 -3.84 -1.23 0.32
N LEU A 337 -3.74 -2.51 -0.01
CA LEU A 337 -4.28 -3.61 0.77
C LEU A 337 -3.70 -3.70 2.18
N VAL A 338 -2.41 -3.41 2.34
CA VAL A 338 -1.64 -3.80 3.53
C VAL A 338 -2.07 -3.07 4.79
N PRO A 339 -2.40 -1.77 4.76
CA PRO A 339 -3.08 -1.10 5.88
C PRO A 339 -4.34 -1.82 6.35
N HIS A 340 -5.06 -2.53 5.48
CA HIS A 340 -6.29 -3.22 5.87
C HIS A 340 -6.08 -4.67 6.34
N VAL A 341 -4.83 -5.12 6.53
CA VAL A 341 -4.51 -6.42 7.13
C VAL A 341 -3.75 -6.28 8.45
N PRO A 342 -3.99 -7.16 9.44
CA PRO A 342 -5.15 -8.06 9.55
C PRO A 342 -6.48 -7.29 9.52
N PRO A 343 -7.61 -7.90 9.08
CA PRO A 343 -8.89 -7.21 8.98
C PRO A 343 -9.39 -6.62 10.31
N GLU A 344 -10.23 -5.60 10.24
CA GLU A 344 -10.94 -5.09 11.42
C GLU A 344 -11.76 -6.22 12.05
N ASN A 345 -11.72 -6.32 13.38
CA ASN A 345 -12.34 -7.38 14.19
C ASN A 345 -11.65 -8.75 14.13
N PHE A 346 -10.57 -8.92 13.36
CA PHE A 346 -9.73 -10.10 13.50
C PHE A 346 -8.89 -9.96 14.77
N GLU A 347 -9.08 -10.83 15.77
CA GLU A 347 -8.31 -10.86 17.02
C GLU A 347 -8.15 -9.50 17.74
N ASP A 348 -9.04 -8.53 17.54
CA ASP A 348 -8.93 -7.13 18.05
C ASP A 348 -7.77 -6.30 17.44
N TYR A 349 -7.27 -6.63 16.24
CA TYR A 349 -6.29 -5.76 15.56
C TYR A 349 -6.87 -4.38 15.22
N TYR A 350 -6.09 -3.34 15.51
CA TYR A 350 -6.51 -1.95 15.35
C TYR A 350 -5.32 -1.03 15.03
N HIS A 351 -5.54 -0.01 14.21
CA HIS A 351 -4.56 1.04 13.95
C HIS A 351 -4.48 2.06 15.07
N HIS A 352 -3.27 2.61 15.24
CA HIS A 352 -3.05 3.85 15.97
C HIS A 352 -3.25 5.06 15.05
N MET A 353 -3.51 6.24 15.62
CA MET A 353 -3.53 7.51 14.88
C MET A 353 -2.11 8.01 14.53
N SER A 354 -1.91 8.87 13.54
CA SER A 354 -2.87 9.42 12.58
C SER A 354 -2.60 8.91 11.17
N GLU A 355 -3.64 8.74 10.35
CA GLU A 355 -3.51 8.34 8.96
C GLU A 355 -3.32 9.56 8.05
N VAL A 356 -2.42 9.45 7.07
CA VAL A 356 -2.31 10.39 5.95
C VAL A 356 -2.54 9.63 4.65
N TRP A 357 -3.73 9.82 4.10
CA TRP A 357 -4.20 9.10 2.94
C TRP A 357 -4.08 9.94 1.68
N TYR A 358 -3.38 9.41 0.69
CA TYR A 358 -3.27 9.97 -0.65
C TYR A 358 -4.17 9.16 -1.59
N ASN A 359 -5.24 9.77 -2.08
CA ASN A 359 -6.20 9.12 -2.99
C ASN A 359 -5.89 9.48 -4.46
N ASP A 360 -4.61 9.47 -4.81
CA ASP A 360 -4.04 9.80 -6.12
C ASP A 360 -2.67 9.14 -6.27
N ASP A 361 -1.94 9.47 -7.35
CA ASP A 361 -0.61 8.91 -7.65
C ASP A 361 0.54 9.41 -6.75
N MET A 362 0.22 10.17 -5.70
CA MET A 362 1.14 10.80 -4.77
C MET A 362 2.18 11.70 -5.43
N THR A 363 1.94 12.21 -6.64
CA THR A 363 2.89 13.15 -7.29
C THR A 363 3.01 14.46 -6.49
N PRO A 364 4.14 15.19 -6.61
CA PRO A 364 4.32 16.43 -5.85
C PRO A 364 3.18 17.44 -6.11
N GLY A 365 2.54 17.91 -5.04
CA GLY A 365 1.45 18.88 -5.09
C GLY A 365 0.05 18.28 -5.14
N GLN A 366 -0.08 16.95 -5.18
CA GLN A 366 -1.37 16.29 -5.05
C GLN A 366 -1.96 16.40 -3.64
N PRO A 367 -3.30 16.40 -3.51
CA PRO A 367 -3.98 16.52 -2.22
C PRO A 367 -3.83 15.24 -1.38
N TYR A 368 -3.88 15.40 -0.06
CA TYR A 368 -3.98 14.29 0.88
C TYR A 368 -4.98 14.63 1.99
N VAL A 369 -5.53 13.60 2.62
CA VAL A 369 -6.43 13.72 3.77
C VAL A 369 -5.67 13.23 5.01
N VAL A 370 -5.68 14.04 6.07
CA VAL A 370 -5.18 13.62 7.38
C VAL A 370 -6.38 13.24 8.24
N CYS A 371 -6.42 11.98 8.68
CA CYS A 371 -7.42 11.48 9.61
C CYS A 371 -6.78 11.32 11.00
N ASP A 372 -7.13 12.24 11.89
CA ASP A 372 -6.76 12.24 13.32
C ASP A 372 -7.68 11.31 14.14
N SER A 373 -8.05 10.16 13.57
CA SER A 373 -8.87 9.15 14.21
C SER A 373 -8.43 7.77 13.74
N ASP A 374 -8.58 6.79 14.62
CA ASP A 374 -8.35 5.40 14.29
C ASP A 374 -9.41 4.91 13.29
N GLU A 375 -9.00 4.12 12.30
CA GLU A 375 -9.85 3.48 11.29
C GLU A 375 -10.93 4.41 10.68
N SER A 376 -10.50 5.56 10.15
CA SER A 376 -11.42 6.58 9.67
C SER A 376 -12.04 6.22 8.32
N SER A 377 -13.37 6.08 8.28
CA SER A 377 -14.13 6.02 7.01
C SER A 377 -14.02 7.26 6.11
N SER A 378 -13.33 8.32 6.56
CA SER A 378 -12.98 9.48 5.73
C SER A 378 -11.62 9.35 5.02
N CYS A 379 -10.83 8.32 5.35
CA CYS A 379 -9.56 7.96 4.73
C CYS A 379 -9.66 6.61 4.00
N SER A 380 -8.61 5.78 4.03
CA SER A 380 -8.52 4.57 3.21
C SER A 380 -9.62 3.54 3.50
N ASP A 381 -10.19 3.51 4.71
CA ASP A 381 -11.30 2.61 5.05
C ASP A 381 -12.61 2.93 4.30
N SER A 382 -12.67 4.06 3.59
CA SER A 382 -13.74 4.33 2.63
C SER A 382 -13.73 3.40 1.41
N ASN A 383 -12.60 2.71 1.14
CA ASN A 383 -12.35 1.99 -0.10
C ASN A 383 -11.89 0.53 0.10
N LEU A 384 -12.68 -0.26 0.85
CA LEU A 384 -12.38 -1.66 1.17
C LEU A 384 -12.73 -2.67 0.05
N PHE A 385 -13.30 -2.24 -1.07
CA PHE A 385 -13.85 -3.13 -2.10
C PHE A 385 -12.94 -3.37 -3.32
N ASP A 386 -11.89 -2.57 -3.52
CA ASP A 386 -10.97 -2.65 -4.68
C ASP A 386 -9.49 -2.52 -4.25
N LEU A 387 -9.08 -3.33 -3.27
CA LEU A 387 -7.72 -3.32 -2.72
C LEU A 387 -6.68 -3.83 -3.72
N SER A 388 -5.48 -3.24 -3.71
CA SER A 388 -4.42 -3.43 -4.70
C SER A 388 -3.04 -3.54 -4.06
N ILE A 389 -2.27 -4.54 -4.50
CA ILE A 389 -0.86 -4.71 -4.13
C ILE A 389 0.03 -3.76 -4.92
N ASN A 390 -0.39 -3.33 -6.11
CA ASN A 390 0.40 -2.39 -6.89
C ASN A 390 0.56 -1.06 -6.15
N GLU A 391 -0.51 -0.59 -5.49
CA GLU A 391 -0.47 0.65 -4.70
C GLU A 391 0.38 0.48 -3.44
N HIS A 392 0.46 -0.74 -2.88
CA HIS A 392 1.39 -1.05 -1.80
C HIS A 392 2.86 -0.89 -2.22
N LEU A 393 3.21 -1.36 -3.42
CA LEU A 393 4.60 -1.34 -3.87
C LEU A 393 5.08 0.08 -4.25
N HIS A 394 4.17 1.02 -4.48
CA HIS A 394 4.47 2.35 -4.99
C HIS A 394 4.06 3.44 -3.99
N TYR A 395 5.03 4.26 -3.58
CA TYR A 395 4.79 5.44 -2.76
C TYR A 395 5.49 6.65 -3.37
N PHE A 396 4.79 7.78 -3.47
CA PHE A 396 5.32 9.03 -4.03
C PHE A 396 5.90 8.86 -5.45
N ASP A 397 5.19 8.13 -6.33
CA ASP A 397 5.63 7.79 -7.70
C ASP A 397 6.95 6.98 -7.72
N LYS A 398 7.24 6.20 -6.68
CA LYS A 398 8.44 5.35 -6.61
C LYS A 398 8.06 3.96 -6.16
N MET A 399 8.54 2.95 -6.90
CA MET A 399 8.56 1.59 -6.37
C MET A 399 9.57 1.52 -5.24
N VAL A 400 9.11 1.33 -4.00
CA VAL A 400 9.87 1.59 -2.77
C VAL A 400 11.19 0.81 -2.74
N SER A 401 11.13 -0.50 -3.01
CA SER A 401 12.30 -1.39 -3.00
C SER A 401 13.31 -1.01 -4.08
N GLN A 402 12.89 -0.97 -5.36
CA GLN A 402 13.77 -0.65 -6.48
C GLN A 402 14.40 0.74 -6.35
N TYR A 403 13.65 1.71 -5.85
CA TYR A 403 14.16 3.06 -5.63
C TYR A 403 15.30 3.06 -4.60
N GLY A 404 15.11 2.38 -3.46
CA GLY A 404 16.15 2.20 -2.46
C GLY A 404 17.40 1.47 -2.94
N GLU A 405 17.21 0.30 -3.57
CA GLU A 405 18.28 -0.53 -4.15
C GLU A 405 19.09 0.21 -5.23
N SER A 406 18.44 1.12 -5.96
CA SER A 406 19.12 1.96 -6.95
C SER A 406 19.99 3.07 -6.34
N GLY A 407 20.01 3.20 -5.02
CA GLY A 407 20.67 4.31 -4.32
C GLY A 407 19.85 5.60 -4.35
N CYS A 408 18.51 5.49 -4.34
CA CYS A 408 17.58 6.61 -4.42
C CYS A 408 17.78 7.46 -5.67
N ILE A 409 17.90 6.76 -6.80
CA ILE A 409 18.08 7.33 -8.12
C ILE A 409 16.80 7.10 -8.91
N SER A 410 16.14 8.17 -9.38
CA SER A 410 14.96 8.03 -10.22
C SER A 410 15.31 7.38 -11.58
N SER A 411 14.44 6.46 -12.03
CA SER A 411 14.63 5.59 -13.21
C SER A 411 15.02 6.34 -14.50
N PHE A 412 14.63 7.62 -14.62
CA PHE A 412 15.03 8.50 -15.72
C PHE A 412 16.54 8.68 -15.90
N SER A 413 17.36 8.55 -14.84
CA SER A 413 18.81 8.73 -14.97
C SER A 413 19.57 7.46 -15.41
N LYS A 414 19.00 6.26 -15.22
CA LYS A 414 19.57 5.00 -15.74
C LYS A 414 19.42 4.91 -17.25
N VAL A 415 18.31 5.41 -17.81
CA VAL A 415 18.10 5.46 -19.27
C VAL A 415 19.19 6.30 -19.94
N PHE A 416 19.53 7.48 -19.39
CA PHE A 416 20.59 8.32 -19.97
C PHE A 416 22.01 7.78 -19.78
N LYS A 417 22.30 7.04 -18.70
CA LYS A 417 23.62 6.41 -18.52
C LYS A 417 23.84 5.21 -19.44
N LYS A 418 22.79 4.46 -19.76
CA LYS A 418 22.90 3.27 -20.64
C LYS A 418 23.01 3.62 -22.12
N PHE A 419 22.52 4.80 -22.53
CA PHE A 419 22.55 5.24 -23.93
C PHE A 419 23.84 5.95 -24.37
N ASN A 420 24.77 6.23 -23.46
CA ASN A 420 25.90 7.12 -23.75
C ASN A 420 27.27 6.45 -23.93
N GLU A 421 27.39 5.12 -23.91
CA GLU A 421 28.72 4.51 -24.04
C GLU A 421 29.02 3.58 -25.23
N GLU A 422 28.08 3.03 -26.02
CA GLU A 422 28.56 2.12 -27.11
C GLU A 422 27.80 2.01 -28.46
N ASP A 423 26.56 2.49 -28.62
CA ASP A 423 25.75 2.03 -29.79
C ASP A 423 25.61 2.98 -31.00
N PHE A 424 26.19 4.19 -31.01
CA PHE A 424 26.03 5.12 -32.16
C PHE A 424 27.02 4.93 -33.32
N ARG A 425 27.81 3.84 -33.38
CA ARG A 425 28.78 3.63 -34.49
C ARG A 425 28.62 2.35 -35.31
N LYS A 426 27.60 1.51 -35.08
CA LYS A 426 27.46 0.25 -35.82
C LYS A 426 26.02 -0.08 -36.18
N VAL A 427 25.47 0.62 -37.17
CA VAL A 427 24.34 0.09 -37.94
C VAL A 427 24.72 0.15 -39.42
N PRO A 428 24.96 -0.99 -40.10
CA PRO A 428 25.13 -1.01 -41.54
C PRO A 428 23.78 -0.78 -42.22
N HIS A 429 23.74 0.16 -43.16
CA HIS A 429 22.62 0.32 -44.08
C HIS A 429 22.62 -0.81 -45.11
N ASP A 430 21.69 -1.76 -45.02
CA ASP A 430 21.26 -2.52 -46.20
C ASP A 430 19.80 -3.02 -46.04
N LEU A 431 18.95 -2.58 -46.97
CA LEU A 431 17.54 -2.94 -47.11
C LEU A 431 17.39 -4.08 -48.13
N PRO A 432 16.73 -5.21 -47.83
CA PRO A 432 16.42 -6.20 -48.84
C PRO A 432 15.18 -5.81 -49.67
N LYS A 433 15.34 -5.95 -50.99
CA LYS A 433 14.36 -5.67 -52.04
C LYS A 433 13.19 -6.67 -52.03
N LYS A 434 12.05 -6.17 -52.50
CA LYS A 434 10.75 -6.84 -52.75
C LYS A 434 10.89 -8.24 -53.38
N MET A 435 10.12 -9.20 -52.85
CA MET A 435 9.78 -10.46 -53.49
C MET A 435 8.73 -10.25 -54.58
N HIS A 436 8.97 -10.86 -55.75
CA HIS A 436 7.99 -11.11 -56.81
C HIS A 436 7.42 -12.51 -56.66
#